data_AF-A0A6N3GHJ1-F1
#
_entry.id   AF-A0A6N3GHJ1-F1
#
_cell.length_a   1.000
_cell.length_b   1.000
_cell.length_c   1.000
_cell.angle_alpha   90.00
_cell.angle_beta   90.00
_cell.angle_gamma   90.00
#
_symmetry.space_group_name_H-M   'P 1'
#
loop_
_entity.id
_entity.type
_entity.pdbx_description
1 polymer ?
#
loop_
_entity_poly.entity_id
_entity_poly.type
_entity_poly.pdbx_seq_one_letter_code
_entity_poly.pdbx_strand_id
1 'polypeptide(L)'
;MDENIFSGPTFSQKVREIIDMLWPESDRGCVLVASSMIEEGLLELISSFLLPPTNSKDELFHGPAAPLSSLESRIAMAYRLGLITKSVAKSLGVFRKLRNEFAHRIETVNFDSPSALNRLNEIYRLFPELSDYLDDIGKRTDNHPLPIRLKFIMFFSSNIAAIKAVKTQVVPITPLEETKI
;
A
#
# COMPACT_ATOMS: atom_id res chain seq x y z
N MET A 1 -5.50 13.50 -23.47
CA MET A 1 -5.47 12.13 -22.91
C MET A 1 -4.62 12.24 -21.67
N ASP A 2 -5.25 12.25 -20.50
CA ASP A 2 -4.48 12.26 -19.25
C ASP A 2 -3.65 10.98 -19.20
N GLU A 3 -2.35 11.13 -19.02
CA GLU A 3 -1.39 10.04 -18.99
C GLU A 3 -1.74 9.12 -17.81
N ASN A 4 -1.94 7.81 -18.07
CA ASN A 4 -2.30 6.87 -17.01
C ASN A 4 -1.11 6.74 -16.03
N ILE A 5 -1.26 7.35 -14.85
CA ILE A 5 -0.26 7.42 -13.79
C ILE A 5 0.15 6.07 -13.21
N PHE A 6 -0.62 5.01 -13.49
CA PHE A 6 -0.35 3.63 -13.08
C PHE A 6 0.37 2.83 -14.17
N SER A 7 0.94 3.51 -15.16
CA SER A 7 1.60 2.88 -16.30
C SER A 7 2.82 3.67 -16.77
N GLY A 8 3.55 3.13 -17.75
CA GLY A 8 4.70 3.82 -18.35
C GLY A 8 6.02 3.64 -17.58
N PRO A 9 7.10 4.27 -18.09
CA PRO A 9 8.46 4.05 -17.58
C PRO A 9 8.66 4.47 -16.13
N THR A 10 8.12 5.62 -15.72
CA THR A 10 8.24 6.16 -14.36
C THR A 10 7.57 5.26 -13.33
N PHE A 11 6.33 4.85 -13.58
CA PHE A 11 5.61 3.93 -12.71
C PHE A 11 6.33 2.59 -12.62
N SER A 12 6.74 2.04 -13.77
CA SER A 12 7.45 0.76 -13.86
C SER A 12 8.80 0.79 -13.15
N GLN A 13 9.52 1.92 -13.20
CA GLN A 13 10.74 2.14 -12.45
C GLN A 13 10.47 2.14 -10.95
N LYS A 14 9.42 2.83 -10.49
CA LYS A 14 9.05 2.83 -9.07
C LYS A 14 8.70 1.43 -8.57
N VAL A 15 7.96 0.66 -9.36
CA VAL A 15 7.65 -0.75 -9.04
C VAL A 15 8.93 -1.57 -8.92
N ARG A 16 9.88 -1.44 -9.85
CA ARG A 16 11.18 -2.15 -9.79
C ARG A 16 11.97 -1.79 -8.54
N GLU A 17 12.10 -0.51 -8.21
CA GLU A 17 12.79 -0.06 -6.99
C GLU A 17 12.19 -0.70 -5.72
N ILE A 18 10.87 -0.83 -5.66
CA ILE A 18 10.19 -1.49 -4.53
C ILE A 18 10.44 -3.00 -4.52
N ILE A 19 10.42 -3.65 -5.69
CA ILE A 19 10.79 -5.06 -5.82
C ILE A 19 12.23 -5.29 -5.32
N ASP A 20 13.18 -4.45 -5.71
CA ASP A 20 14.59 -4.57 -5.33
C ASP A 20 14.78 -4.40 -3.82
N MET A 21 13.96 -3.58 -3.15
CA MET A 21 13.95 -3.45 -1.69
C MET A 21 13.31 -4.66 -0.98
N LEU A 22 12.28 -5.28 -1.56
CA LEU A 22 11.56 -6.39 -0.94
C LEU A 22 12.19 -7.76 -1.24
N TRP A 23 12.88 -7.92 -2.36
CA TRP A 23 13.45 -9.18 -2.84
C TRP A 23 14.53 -9.79 -1.93
N PRO A 24 15.48 -9.05 -1.34
CA PRO A 24 16.51 -9.64 -0.49
C PRO A 24 15.98 -10.02 0.91
N GLU A 25 14.79 -9.57 1.29
CA GLU A 25 14.25 -9.75 2.63
C GLU A 25 13.78 -11.19 2.92
N SER A 26 13.82 -11.59 4.19
CA SER A 26 13.07 -12.79 4.64
C SER A 26 11.56 -12.61 4.40
N ASP A 27 10.75 -13.67 4.45
CA ASP A 27 9.29 -13.55 4.34
C ASP A 27 8.71 -12.51 5.31
N ARG A 28 9.19 -12.56 6.56
CA ARG A 28 8.87 -11.59 7.60
C ARG A 28 9.37 -10.19 7.26
N GLY A 29 10.62 -10.07 6.86
CA GLY A 29 11.22 -8.79 6.45
C GLY A 29 10.40 -8.14 5.34
N CYS A 30 10.02 -8.92 4.32
CA CYS A 30 9.25 -8.48 3.18
C CYS A 30 7.89 -7.90 3.60
N VAL A 31 7.15 -8.58 4.48
CA VAL A 31 5.85 -8.09 4.99
C VAL A 31 6.03 -6.83 5.85
N LEU A 32 7.05 -6.77 6.71
CA LEU A 32 7.30 -5.63 7.58
C LEU A 32 7.77 -4.40 6.80
N VAL A 33 8.68 -4.56 5.85
CA VAL A 33 9.17 -3.49 4.97
C VAL A 33 8.01 -2.96 4.11
N ALA A 34 7.22 -3.85 3.49
CA ALA A 34 6.03 -3.43 2.76
C ALA A 34 5.04 -2.65 3.65
N SER A 35 4.85 -3.05 4.91
CA SER A 35 4.01 -2.31 5.87
C SER A 35 4.52 -0.90 6.12
N SER A 36 5.81 -0.74 6.39
CA SER A 36 6.41 0.58 6.60
C SER A 36 6.23 1.48 5.38
N MET A 37 6.42 0.95 4.17
CA MET A 37 6.25 1.69 2.93
C MET A 37 4.79 2.10 2.66
N ILE A 38 3.83 1.24 2.99
CA ILE A 38 2.40 1.55 2.91
C ILE A 38 2.03 2.64 3.93
N GLU A 39 2.49 2.51 5.17
CA GLU A 39 2.22 3.47 6.25
C GLU A 39 2.77 4.86 5.92
N GLU A 40 4.00 4.92 5.41
CA GLU A 40 4.61 6.16 4.93
C GLU A 40 3.89 6.71 3.70
N GLY A 41 3.56 5.85 2.71
CA GLY A 41 2.82 6.26 1.52
C GLY A 41 1.45 6.86 1.85
N LEU A 42 0.71 6.28 2.80
CA LEU A 42 -0.56 6.84 3.27
C LEU A 42 -0.38 8.16 4.01
N LEU A 43 0.66 8.28 4.85
CA LEU A 43 0.97 9.55 5.51
C LEU A 43 1.21 10.63 4.47
N GLU A 44 2.13 10.39 3.53
CA GLU A 44 2.46 11.34 2.47
C GLU A 44 1.24 11.71 1.62
N LEU A 45 0.39 10.74 1.31
CA LEU A 45 -0.83 10.96 0.53
C LEU A 45 -1.81 11.86 1.27
N ILE A 46 -2.07 11.59 2.55
CA ILE A 46 -2.95 12.42 3.37
C ILE A 46 -2.35 13.82 3.53
N SER A 47 -1.07 13.94 3.88
CA SER A 47 -0.38 15.22 4.02
C SER A 47 -0.42 16.04 2.73
N SER A 48 -0.33 15.41 1.55
CA SER A 48 -0.44 16.10 0.26
C SER A 48 -1.83 16.68 -0.02
N PHE A 49 -2.88 16.15 0.63
CA PHE A 49 -4.24 16.64 0.49
C PHE A 49 -4.58 17.72 1.52
N LEU A 50 -3.99 17.67 2.71
CA LEU A 50 -4.28 18.62 3.78
C LEU A 50 -3.57 19.97 3.56
N LEU A 51 -4.06 20.99 4.25
CA LEU A 51 -3.34 22.25 4.40
C LEU A 51 -1.97 22.01 5.06
N PRO A 52 -0.96 22.85 4.77
CA PRO A 52 0.32 22.76 5.46
C PRO A 52 0.13 22.89 6.97
N PRO A 53 0.95 22.19 7.78
CA PRO A 53 0.81 22.23 9.23
C PRO A 53 1.10 23.64 9.75
N THR A 54 0.39 24.02 10.82
CA THR A 54 0.56 25.34 11.48
C THR A 54 1.88 25.46 12.25
N ASN A 55 2.58 24.35 12.46
CA ASN A 55 3.88 24.29 13.10
C ASN A 55 4.74 23.18 12.48
N SER A 56 6.04 23.20 12.76
CA SER A 56 7.00 22.23 12.20
C SER A 56 6.88 20.81 12.74
N LYS A 57 6.13 20.59 13.82
CA LYS A 57 6.00 19.27 14.46
C LYS A 57 4.94 18.39 13.80
N ASP A 58 3.96 18.99 13.13
CA ASP A 58 2.81 18.32 12.52
C ASP A 58 2.22 17.23 13.44
N GLU A 59 1.67 17.70 14.58
CA GLU A 59 1.14 16.87 15.68
C GLU A 59 -0.03 15.96 15.25
N LEU A 60 -0.55 16.15 14.03
CA LEU A 60 -1.53 15.26 13.43
C LEU A 60 -0.92 13.87 13.16
N PHE A 61 0.33 13.83 12.69
CA PHE A 61 1.03 12.60 12.30
C PHE A 61 2.13 12.19 13.28
N HIS A 62 2.73 13.15 13.98
CA HIS A 62 3.92 12.91 14.81
C HIS A 62 3.66 13.15 16.30
N GLY A 63 4.16 12.24 17.13
CA GLY A 63 4.10 12.33 18.59
C GLY A 63 3.33 11.16 19.22
N PRO A 64 3.49 10.94 20.55
CA PRO A 64 2.91 9.78 21.24
C PRO A 64 1.39 9.70 21.19
N ALA A 65 0.71 10.85 21.07
CA ALA A 65 -0.75 10.97 21.04
C ALA A 65 -1.27 11.47 19.68
N ALA A 66 -0.46 11.39 18.62
CA ALA A 66 -0.85 11.88 17.30
C ALA A 66 -2.07 11.09 16.76
N PRO A 67 -3.14 11.78 16.33
CA PRO A 67 -4.36 11.12 15.84
C PRO A 67 -4.13 10.15 14.67
N LEU A 68 -3.20 10.47 13.77
CA LEU A 68 -2.84 9.65 12.61
C LEU A 68 -1.51 8.88 12.81
N SER A 69 -1.23 8.47 14.04
CA SER A 69 -0.05 7.66 14.39
C SER A 69 -0.12 6.20 13.93
N SER A 70 -1.33 5.64 13.75
CA SER A 70 -1.53 4.23 13.43
C SER A 70 -1.89 4.00 11.96
N LEU A 71 -1.51 2.84 11.41
CA LEU A 71 -1.95 2.41 10.07
C LEU A 71 -3.48 2.40 9.94
N GLU A 72 -4.20 1.96 10.97
CA GLU A 72 -5.66 1.89 10.96
C GLU A 72 -6.31 3.28 10.87
N SER A 73 -5.83 4.25 11.66
CA SER A 73 -6.35 5.63 11.59
C SER A 73 -6.00 6.31 10.26
N ARG A 74 -4.83 6.03 9.67
CA ARG A 74 -4.47 6.52 8.32
C ARG A 74 -5.35 5.92 7.23
N ILE A 75 -5.62 4.61 7.25
CA ILE A 75 -6.52 3.96 6.29
C ILE A 75 -7.92 4.59 6.36
N ALA A 76 -8.45 4.75 7.58
CA ALA A 76 -9.77 5.34 7.79
C ALA A 76 -9.82 6.77 7.26
N MET A 77 -8.81 7.60 7.57
CA MET A 77 -8.74 8.98 7.11
C MET A 77 -8.63 9.06 5.58
N ALA A 78 -7.69 8.34 4.97
CA ALA A 78 -7.51 8.35 3.52
C ALA A 78 -8.80 7.95 2.77
N TYR A 79 -9.54 6.96 3.26
CA TYR A 79 -10.82 6.58 2.69
C TYR A 79 -11.89 7.65 2.85
N ARG A 80 -12.00 8.26 4.04
CA ARG A 80 -13.01 9.28 4.34
C ARG A 80 -12.77 10.58 3.57
N LEU A 81 -11.52 10.88 3.22
CA LEU A 81 -11.13 11.99 2.36
C LEU A 81 -11.30 11.68 0.86
N GLY A 82 -11.64 10.44 0.50
CA GLY A 82 -11.79 10.02 -0.90
C GLY A 82 -10.46 9.78 -1.64
N LEU A 83 -9.33 9.73 -0.94
CA LEU A 83 -7.99 9.54 -1.52
C LEU A 83 -7.72 8.10 -1.94
N ILE A 84 -8.45 7.14 -1.35
CA ILE A 84 -8.40 5.72 -1.70
C ILE A 84 -9.81 5.14 -1.81
N THR A 85 -9.95 4.10 -2.63
CA THR A 85 -11.24 3.41 -2.80
C THR A 85 -11.57 2.51 -1.61
N LYS A 86 -12.84 2.12 -1.49
CA LYS A 86 -13.30 1.16 -0.48
C LYS A 86 -12.54 -0.18 -0.56
N SER A 87 -12.23 -0.65 -1.77
CA SER A 87 -11.48 -1.90 -1.98
C SER A 87 -10.05 -1.79 -1.45
N VAL A 88 -9.38 -0.65 -1.67
CA VAL A 88 -8.05 -0.37 -1.10
C VAL A 88 -8.10 -0.29 0.42
N ALA A 89 -9.07 0.43 0.99
CA ALA A 89 -9.20 0.49 2.44
C ALA A 89 -9.42 -0.90 3.07
N LYS A 90 -10.27 -1.73 2.46
CA LYS A 90 -10.51 -3.11 2.91
C LYS A 90 -9.24 -3.96 2.79
N SER A 91 -8.52 -3.89 1.67
CA SER A 91 -7.32 -4.68 1.46
C SER A 91 -6.21 -4.33 2.44
N LEU A 92 -5.99 -3.04 2.73
CA LEU A 92 -5.03 -2.59 3.73
C LEU A 92 -5.44 -3.01 5.14
N GLY A 93 -6.73 -3.07 5.45
CA GLY A 93 -7.25 -3.64 6.69
C GLY A 93 -6.93 -5.13 6.85
N VAL A 94 -7.00 -5.92 5.77
CA VAL A 94 -6.59 -7.33 5.77
C VAL A 94 -5.07 -7.47 5.85
N PHE A 95 -4.33 -6.63 5.12
CA PHE A 95 -2.87 -6.58 5.15
C PHE A 95 -2.35 -6.26 6.56
N ARG A 96 -2.99 -5.34 7.30
CA ARG A 96 -2.66 -5.08 8.71
C ARG A 96 -2.73 -6.33 9.57
N LYS A 97 -3.75 -7.18 9.35
CA LYS A 97 -3.88 -8.46 10.07
C LYS A 97 -2.78 -9.45 9.66
N LEU A 98 -2.45 -9.51 8.37
CA LEU A 98 -1.33 -10.31 7.86
C LEU A 98 -0.01 -9.88 8.53
N ARG A 99 0.30 -8.58 8.49
CA ARG A 99 1.48 -8.02 9.14
C ARG A 99 1.57 -8.35 10.63
N ASN A 100 0.45 -8.28 11.35
CA ASN A 100 0.43 -8.61 12.78
C ASN A 100 0.74 -10.09 13.04
N GLU A 101 0.33 -11.00 12.17
CA GLU A 101 0.74 -12.41 12.28
C GLU A 101 2.25 -12.57 12.10
N PHE A 102 2.83 -11.98 11.05
CA PHE A 102 4.28 -12.01 10.81
C PHE A 102 5.09 -11.28 11.89
N ALA A 103 4.51 -10.26 12.55
CA ALA A 103 5.18 -9.53 13.63
C ALA A 103 5.23 -10.34 14.94
N HIS A 104 4.15 -11.04 15.30
CA HIS A 104 3.99 -11.68 16.61
C HIS A 104 4.27 -13.19 16.61
N ARG A 105 4.26 -13.88 15.46
CA ARG A 105 4.44 -15.34 15.35
C ARG A 105 5.73 -15.72 14.61
N ILE A 106 6.85 -15.22 15.13
CA ILE A 106 8.15 -15.14 14.44
C ILE A 106 8.65 -16.51 13.93
N GLU A 107 8.47 -17.59 14.70
CA GLU A 107 9.01 -18.91 14.36
C GLU A 107 8.05 -19.80 13.55
N THR A 108 6.80 -19.37 13.33
CA THR A 108 5.72 -20.26 12.85
C THR A 108 4.96 -19.76 11.63
N VAL A 109 5.25 -18.55 11.14
CA VAL A 109 4.54 -17.96 10.00
C VAL A 109 5.49 -17.57 8.89
N ASN A 110 5.18 -18.07 7.69
CA ASN A 110 5.86 -17.81 6.42
C ASN A 110 4.79 -17.72 5.30
N PHE A 111 5.21 -17.50 4.06
CA PHE A 111 4.24 -17.41 2.95
C PHE A 111 3.49 -18.72 2.65
N ASP A 112 4.02 -19.88 3.07
CA ASP A 112 3.36 -21.18 2.90
C ASP A 112 2.32 -21.49 4.00
N SER A 113 2.23 -20.62 5.01
CA SER A 113 1.30 -20.81 6.12
C SER A 113 -0.16 -20.63 5.66
N PRO A 114 -1.10 -21.53 6.02
CA PRO A 114 -2.50 -21.41 5.62
C PRO A 114 -3.15 -20.08 6.02
N SER A 115 -2.78 -19.50 7.17
CA SER A 115 -3.30 -18.19 7.61
C SER A 115 -2.85 -17.06 6.70
N ALA A 116 -1.57 -17.05 6.30
CA ALA A 116 -1.01 -16.06 5.38
C ALA A 116 -1.68 -16.16 3.99
N LEU A 117 -1.77 -17.37 3.45
CA LEU A 117 -2.45 -17.65 2.18
C LEU A 117 -3.91 -17.19 2.16
N ASN A 118 -4.67 -17.48 3.22
CA ASN A 118 -6.07 -17.07 3.31
C ASN A 118 -6.23 -15.54 3.27
N ARG A 119 -5.35 -14.81 3.95
CA ARG A 119 -5.35 -13.33 3.95
C ARG A 119 -4.94 -12.76 2.60
N LEU A 120 -3.91 -13.33 1.96
CA LEU A 120 -3.48 -12.92 0.63
C LEU A 120 -4.59 -13.14 -0.40
N ASN A 121 -5.26 -14.29 -0.37
CA ASN A 121 -6.39 -14.57 -1.25
C ASN A 121 -7.58 -13.64 -1.00
N GLU A 122 -7.84 -13.23 0.25
CA GLU A 122 -8.85 -12.19 0.53
C GLU A 122 -8.47 -10.85 -0.11
N ILE A 123 -7.19 -10.46 -0.05
CA ILE A 123 -6.69 -9.23 -0.68
C ILE A 123 -6.78 -9.31 -2.20
N TYR A 124 -6.32 -10.40 -2.80
CA TYR A 124 -6.28 -10.61 -4.24
C TYR A 124 -7.68 -10.57 -4.89
N ARG A 125 -8.70 -11.11 -4.22
CA ARG A 125 -10.10 -11.05 -4.69
C ARG A 125 -10.65 -9.63 -4.77
N LEU A 126 -10.06 -8.67 -4.07
CA LEU A 126 -10.47 -7.26 -4.17
C LEU A 126 -9.90 -6.57 -5.41
N PHE A 127 -8.93 -7.20 -6.09
CA PHE A 127 -8.25 -6.70 -7.29
C PHE A 127 -8.08 -7.82 -8.32
N PRO A 128 -9.19 -8.36 -8.87
CA PRO A 128 -9.16 -9.53 -9.75
C PRO A 128 -8.27 -9.29 -10.98
N GLU A 129 -8.38 -8.14 -11.64
CA GLU A 129 -7.60 -7.81 -12.83
C GLU A 129 -6.08 -7.90 -12.60
N LEU A 130 -5.58 -7.31 -11.51
CA LEU A 130 -4.16 -7.38 -11.16
C LEU A 130 -3.76 -8.80 -10.73
N SER A 131 -4.64 -9.50 -10.00
CA SER A 131 -4.35 -10.87 -9.55
C SER A 131 -4.23 -11.84 -10.71
N ASP A 132 -5.20 -11.80 -11.63
CA ASP A 132 -5.28 -12.64 -12.82
C ASP A 132 -4.10 -12.34 -13.75
N TYR A 133 -3.76 -11.06 -13.94
CA TYR A 133 -2.58 -10.66 -14.69
C TYR A 133 -1.29 -11.27 -14.12
N LEU A 134 -1.09 -11.22 -12.81
CA LEU A 134 0.09 -11.83 -12.17
C LEU A 134 0.09 -13.37 -12.29
N ASP A 135 -1.07 -14.00 -12.18
CA ASP A 135 -1.19 -15.46 -12.38
C ASP A 135 -0.84 -15.88 -13.81
N ASP A 136 -1.23 -15.06 -14.79
CA ASP A 136 -0.90 -15.30 -16.19
C ASP A 136 0.58 -15.08 -16.51
N ILE A 137 1.28 -14.18 -15.82
CA ILE A 137 2.74 -14.03 -15.94
C ILE A 137 3.43 -15.34 -15.56
N GLY A 138 3.06 -15.96 -14.43
CA GLY A 138 3.67 -17.22 -14.00
C GLY A 138 3.51 -18.33 -15.05
N LYS A 139 2.28 -18.48 -15.56
CA LYS A 139 1.97 -19.50 -16.59
C LYS A 139 2.77 -19.31 -17.87
N ARG A 140 3.05 -18.07 -18.28
CA ARG A 140 3.80 -17.79 -19.51
C ARG A 140 5.30 -18.04 -19.38
N THR A 141 5.87 -17.81 -18.20
CA THR A 141 7.32 -17.92 -17.96
C THR A 141 7.72 -19.38 -17.69
N ASP A 142 7.01 -20.06 -16.79
CA ASP A 142 7.42 -21.38 -16.27
C ASP A 142 6.32 -22.46 -16.37
N ASN A 143 5.19 -22.17 -17.04
CA ASN A 143 4.00 -23.04 -17.09
C ASN A 143 3.44 -23.43 -15.70
N HIS A 144 3.77 -22.64 -14.67
CA HIS A 144 3.35 -22.83 -13.29
C HIS A 144 2.93 -21.49 -12.67
N PRO A 145 2.03 -21.47 -11.67
CA PRO A 145 1.72 -20.25 -10.92
C PRO A 145 2.98 -19.63 -10.30
N LEU A 146 3.01 -18.30 -10.17
CA LEU A 146 4.09 -17.62 -9.47
C LEU A 146 4.21 -18.15 -8.03
N PRO A 147 5.42 -18.33 -7.50
CA PRO A 147 5.62 -18.56 -6.07
C PRO A 147 4.89 -17.49 -5.25
N ILE A 148 4.27 -17.88 -4.13
CA ILE A 148 3.44 -16.99 -3.30
C ILE A 148 4.19 -15.70 -2.93
N ARG A 149 5.45 -15.86 -2.51
CA ARG A 149 6.34 -14.75 -2.18
C ARG A 149 6.56 -13.80 -3.36
N LEU A 150 6.75 -14.32 -4.57
CA LEU A 150 6.94 -13.49 -5.76
C LEU A 150 5.64 -12.76 -6.14
N LYS A 151 4.49 -13.44 -6.11
CA LYS A 151 3.18 -12.79 -6.33
C LYS A 151 2.91 -11.71 -5.28
N PHE A 152 3.25 -11.95 -4.02
CA PHE A 152 3.20 -10.94 -2.96
C PHE A 152 4.03 -9.71 -3.30
N ILE A 153 5.32 -9.90 -3.60
CA ILE A 153 6.25 -8.81 -3.91
C ILE A 153 5.71 -7.99 -5.09
N MET A 154 5.38 -8.63 -6.21
CA MET A 154 4.90 -7.91 -7.40
C MET A 154 3.58 -7.15 -7.13
N PHE A 155 2.65 -7.79 -6.42
CA PHE A 155 1.36 -7.18 -6.09
C PHE A 155 1.53 -5.95 -5.18
N PHE A 156 2.26 -6.09 -4.07
CA PHE A 156 2.42 -4.99 -3.12
C PHE A 156 3.34 -3.90 -3.63
N SER A 157 4.37 -4.21 -4.42
CA SER A 157 5.18 -3.20 -5.13
C SER A 157 4.31 -2.35 -6.06
N SER A 158 3.40 -2.97 -6.80
CA SER A 158 2.45 -2.26 -7.68
C SER A 158 1.51 -1.35 -6.90
N ASN A 159 0.97 -1.82 -5.77
CA ASN A 159 0.08 -1.02 -4.92
C ASN A 159 0.82 0.14 -4.23
N ILE A 160 2.03 -0.09 -3.71
CA ILE A 160 2.85 0.96 -3.09
C ILE A 160 3.23 2.03 -4.13
N ALA A 161 3.62 1.61 -5.34
CA ALA A 161 3.87 2.54 -6.44
C ALA A 161 2.60 3.33 -6.80
N ALA A 162 1.43 2.69 -6.81
CA ALA A 162 0.17 3.37 -7.08
C ALA A 162 -0.17 4.42 -6.02
N ILE A 163 0.00 4.13 -4.72
CA ILE A 163 -0.19 5.12 -3.65
C ILE A 163 0.74 6.33 -3.87
N LYS A 164 2.01 6.09 -4.19
CA LYS A 164 2.98 7.17 -4.47
C LYS A 164 2.65 7.94 -5.76
N ALA A 165 2.05 7.29 -6.76
CA ALA A 165 1.62 7.94 -8.00
C ALA A 165 0.37 8.80 -7.79
N VAL A 166 -0.63 8.33 -7.02
CA VAL A 166 -1.84 9.13 -6.71
C VAL A 166 -1.45 10.46 -6.08
N LYS A 167 -0.49 10.46 -5.15
CA LYS A 167 0.05 11.66 -4.50
C LYS A 167 0.40 12.78 -5.48
N THR A 168 0.93 12.46 -6.67
CA THR A 168 1.35 13.49 -7.64
C THR A 168 0.19 14.17 -8.36
N GLN A 169 -1.01 13.61 -8.25
CA GLN A 169 -2.25 14.13 -8.85
C GLN A 169 -3.21 14.72 -7.81
N VAL A 170 -2.89 14.62 -6.51
CA VAL A 170 -3.74 15.15 -5.45
C VAL A 170 -3.74 16.68 -5.51
N VAL A 171 -4.93 17.25 -5.57
CA VAL A 171 -5.16 18.68 -5.39
C VAL A 171 -5.44 18.92 -3.89
N PRO A 172 -4.62 19.73 -3.19
CA PRO A 172 -4.84 20.04 -1.78
C PRO A 172 -6.21 20.68 -1.53
N ILE A 173 -6.76 20.47 -0.34
CA ILE A 173 -7.97 21.18 0.11
C ILE A 173 -7.73 22.68 0.17
N THR A 174 -8.73 23.45 -0.22
CA THR A 174 -8.74 24.90 -0.07
C THR A 174 -9.45 25.32 1.21
N PRO A 175 -9.00 26.38 1.91
CA PRO A 175 -9.74 26.95 3.04
C PRO A 175 -11.15 27.39 2.63
N LEU A 176 -12.13 27.20 3.53
CA LEU A 176 -13.52 27.55 3.26
C LEU A 176 -13.72 29.07 3.04
N GLU A 177 -12.95 29.91 3.74
CA GLU A 177 -13.04 31.38 3.63
C GLU A 177 -12.57 31.90 2.26
N GLU A 178 -11.69 31.16 1.57
CA GLU A 178 -11.22 31.48 0.22
C GLU A 178 -12.16 30.93 -0.87
N THR A 179 -13.11 30.10 -0.48
CA THR A 179 -14.13 29.56 -1.38
C THR A 179 -15.21 30.63 -1.53
N LYS A 180 -15.02 31.58 -2.47
CA LYS A 180 -16.05 32.56 -2.81
C LYS A 180 -17.35 31.82 -3.16
N ILE A 181 -18.35 31.89 -2.27
CA ILE A 181 -19.73 31.48 -2.53
C ILE A 181 -20.35 32.44 -3.54
#